data_AF-A0A1U7S015-F1
#
_entry.id   AF-A0A1U7S015-F1
#
_cell.length_a   1.000
_cell.length_b   1.000
_cell.length_c   1.000
_cell.angle_alpha   90.00
_cell.angle_beta   90.00
_cell.angle_gamma   90.00
#
_symmetry.space_group_name_H-M   'P 1'
#
loop_
_entity.id
_entity.type
_entity.pdbx_description
1 polymer ?
#
loop_
_entity_poly.entity_id
_entity_poly.type
_entity_poly.pdbx_seq_one_letter_code
_entity_poly.pdbx_strand_id
1 'polypeptide(L)'
;MLAVLKQSCSMQRVNKPFGGNACSCRAIKFQSQLGRGSSFWSLFYLSPAAFCCTTKDNNMLDKTALLAAVTILGVLEQAYFALQVISARRKYKVSPPCVTGPPEFERVFRAQINCSEYFPIFVSVLWVAGVFFHQGAAAACGLLYLYSRYQYFRGYALAAHARLGPMHFSARVLWILIGMAIVGLLIHFLSLRPLILREDLLSKLHRFQG
;
A
#
# COMPACT_ATOMS: atom_id res chain seq x y z
N MET A 1 -25.69 30.75 15.71
CA MET A 1 -26.35 31.15 14.44
C MET A 1 -25.40 30.77 13.32
N LEU A 2 -25.71 29.68 12.60
CA LEU A 2 -24.86 29.14 11.54
C LEU A 2 -24.68 30.15 10.41
N ALA A 3 -23.43 30.40 10.00
CA ALA A 3 -23.13 31.03 8.73
C ALA A 3 -22.90 29.94 7.68
N VAL A 4 -23.81 29.84 6.72
CA VAL A 4 -23.67 29.00 5.53
C VAL A 4 -22.68 29.69 4.59
N LEU A 5 -21.50 29.09 4.37
CA LEU A 5 -20.60 29.52 3.31
C LEU A 5 -21.16 29.02 1.96
N LYS A 6 -21.72 29.95 1.18
CA LYS A 6 -22.16 29.69 -0.19
C LYS A 6 -20.94 29.76 -1.11
N GLN A 7 -20.41 28.60 -1.51
CA GLN A 7 -19.28 28.53 -2.43
C GLN A 7 -19.78 28.57 -3.87
N SER A 8 -19.72 29.74 -4.52
CA SER A 8 -19.94 29.86 -5.97
C SER A 8 -18.62 29.61 -6.69
N CYS A 9 -18.46 28.42 -7.28
CA CYS A 9 -17.39 28.14 -8.22
C CYS A 9 -17.90 28.43 -9.64
N SER A 10 -17.52 29.56 -10.24
CA SER A 10 -17.83 29.82 -11.65
C SER A 10 -16.67 29.35 -12.53
N MET A 11 -16.95 28.39 -13.41
CA MET A 11 -15.98 27.80 -14.33
C MET A 11 -15.88 28.67 -15.60
N GLN A 12 -14.86 29.52 -15.71
CA GLN A 12 -14.56 30.19 -16.98
C GLN A 12 -13.64 29.32 -17.83
N ARG A 13 -14.13 28.91 -19.00
CA ARG A 13 -13.37 28.18 -20.03
C ARG A 13 -12.52 29.20 -20.81
N VAL A 14 -11.24 29.31 -20.47
CA VAL A 14 -10.29 30.13 -21.24
C VAL A 14 -9.62 29.25 -22.28
N ASN A 15 -9.96 29.43 -23.57
CA ASN A 15 -9.27 28.78 -24.68
C ASN A 15 -7.89 29.43 -24.88
N LYS A 16 -6.81 28.66 -24.69
CA LYS A 16 -5.46 28.99 -25.18
C LYS A 16 -5.10 28.09 -26.38
N PRO A 17 -4.25 28.56 -27.30
CA PRO A 17 -4.01 27.87 -28.58
C PRO A 17 -3.15 26.61 -28.49
N PHE A 18 -2.80 26.13 -27.28
CA PHE A 18 -2.09 24.87 -27.07
C PHE A 18 -2.69 24.14 -25.87
N GLY A 19 -3.72 23.31 -26.17
CA GLY A 19 -4.35 22.23 -25.39
C GLY A 19 -3.94 22.00 -23.92
N GLY A 20 -4.14 22.98 -23.04
CA GLY A 20 -3.96 22.81 -21.59
C GLY A 20 -4.99 23.60 -20.80
N ASN A 21 -5.77 22.91 -19.95
CA ASN A 21 -6.69 23.55 -19.01
C ASN A 21 -5.89 24.04 -17.80
N ALA A 22 -5.90 25.35 -17.53
CA ALA A 22 -5.31 25.94 -16.33
C ALA A 22 -6.42 26.52 -15.43
N CYS A 23 -6.44 26.10 -14.15
CA CYS A 23 -7.27 26.74 -13.13
C CYS A 23 -6.58 28.02 -12.64
N SER A 24 -7.24 29.17 -12.81
CA SER A 24 -6.80 30.44 -12.21
C SER A 24 -7.64 30.72 -10.95
N CYS A 25 -7.07 30.52 -9.77
CA CYS A 25 -7.70 30.93 -8.51
C CYS A 25 -7.41 32.41 -8.26
N ARG A 26 -8.44 33.25 -8.25
CA ARG A 26 -8.33 34.65 -7.85
C ARG A 26 -8.24 34.71 -6.32
N ALA A 27 -7.18 35.34 -5.79
CA ALA A 27 -6.98 35.48 -4.34
C ALA A 27 -8.11 36.30 -3.70
N ILE A 28 -8.66 35.80 -2.58
CA ILE A 28 -9.66 36.50 -1.77
C ILE A 28 -8.92 37.52 -0.89
N LYS A 29 -9.21 38.82 -1.04
CA LYS A 29 -8.74 39.84 -0.08
C LYS A 29 -9.56 39.72 1.21
N PHE A 30 -8.88 39.39 2.30
CA PHE A 30 -9.45 39.45 3.65
C PHE A 30 -9.17 40.85 4.21
N GLN A 31 -10.20 41.66 4.44
CA GLN A 31 -10.06 42.99 5.03
C GLN A 31 -10.56 42.92 6.47
N SER A 32 -9.65 42.64 7.43
CA SER A 32 -9.96 42.71 8.86
C SER A 32 -9.65 44.13 9.36
N GLN A 33 -10.69 44.90 9.64
CA GLN A 33 -10.61 46.05 10.54
C GLN A 33 -10.60 45.51 11.97
N LEU A 34 -9.52 45.67 12.74
CA LEU A 34 -9.49 45.75 14.21
C LEU A 34 -8.06 46.06 14.71
N GLY A 35 -7.95 47.01 15.64
CA GLY A 35 -6.75 47.77 15.98
C GLY A 35 -5.80 47.17 17.03
N ARG A 36 -4.70 47.92 17.22
CA ARG A 36 -3.76 48.01 18.37
C ARG A 36 -3.74 46.84 19.38
N GLY A 37 -2.56 46.22 19.51
CA GLY A 37 -2.15 45.57 20.76
C GLY A 37 -1.26 44.34 20.58
N SER A 38 0.01 44.50 20.95
CA SER A 38 0.96 43.50 21.46
C SER A 38 0.69 41.98 21.30
N SER A 39 1.67 41.34 20.64
CA SER A 39 2.30 40.05 20.96
C SER A 39 1.45 38.77 21.04
N PHE A 40 2.08 37.70 20.53
CA PHE A 40 1.72 36.29 20.62
C PHE A 40 0.76 35.80 19.51
N TRP A 41 1.07 34.61 18.97
CA TRP A 41 0.37 33.89 17.88
C TRP A 41 0.80 34.19 16.43
N SER A 42 1.98 33.72 16.04
CA SER A 42 2.33 33.53 14.61
C SER A 42 3.04 32.20 14.41
N LEU A 43 2.31 31.07 14.36
CA LEU A 43 2.86 29.82 13.81
C LEU A 43 1.83 28.86 13.18
N PHE A 44 0.58 29.28 12.94
CA PHE A 44 -0.38 28.48 12.16
C PHE A 44 -1.17 29.35 11.18
N TYR A 45 -0.45 29.91 10.20
CA TYR A 45 -1.05 30.31 8.93
C TYR A 45 -0.56 29.34 7.86
N LEU A 46 -1.15 28.14 7.81
CA LEU A 46 -1.09 27.35 6.59
C LEU A 46 -1.92 28.09 5.54
N SER A 47 -1.22 28.62 4.54
CA SER A 47 -1.79 29.27 3.37
C SER A 47 -2.76 28.32 2.64
N PRO A 48 -4.02 28.72 2.38
CA PRO A 48 -4.99 27.92 1.61
C PRO A 48 -4.58 27.63 0.16
N ALA A 49 -3.51 28.28 -0.34
CA ALA A 49 -3.01 28.08 -1.69
C ALA A 49 -2.33 26.72 -1.91
N ALA A 50 -1.93 26.01 -0.83
CA ALA A 50 -1.28 24.71 -0.94
C ALA A 50 -2.22 23.58 -1.37
N PHE A 51 -3.54 23.76 -1.29
CA PHE A 51 -4.51 22.69 -1.55
C PHE A 51 -4.94 22.56 -3.03
N CYS A 52 -4.60 23.52 -3.90
CA CYS A 52 -5.14 23.57 -5.26
C CYS A 52 -4.24 22.94 -6.35
N CYS A 53 -3.04 22.45 -6.00
CA CYS A 53 -2.04 21.94 -6.95
C CYS A 53 -1.76 20.42 -6.87
N THR A 54 -2.76 19.58 -6.55
CA THR A 54 -2.57 18.12 -6.44
C THR A 54 -3.24 17.29 -7.55
N THR A 55 -3.63 17.88 -8.69
CA THR A 55 -4.36 17.14 -9.73
C THR A 55 -3.48 16.32 -10.71
N LYS A 56 -2.14 16.29 -10.55
CA LYS A 56 -1.25 15.52 -11.44
C LYS A 56 -0.65 14.23 -10.82
N ASP A 57 -0.71 14.07 -9.50
CA ASP A 57 -0.10 12.93 -8.79
C ASP A 57 -1.07 11.80 -8.43
N ASN A 58 -2.37 11.95 -8.72
CA ASN A 58 -3.39 10.93 -8.44
C ASN A 58 -3.12 9.62 -9.20
N ASN A 59 -2.55 9.68 -10.41
CA ASN A 59 -2.37 8.52 -11.27
C ASN A 59 -1.44 7.43 -10.71
N MET A 60 -0.44 7.77 -9.90
CA MET A 60 0.49 6.79 -9.32
C MET A 60 -0.02 6.22 -7.99
N LEU A 61 -0.69 7.07 -7.20
CA LEU A 61 -1.35 6.65 -5.97
C LEU A 61 -2.50 5.69 -6.30
N ASP A 62 -3.33 5.99 -7.30
CA ASP A 62 -4.45 5.13 -7.71
C ASP A 62 -3.96 3.73 -8.16
N LYS A 63 -2.81 3.68 -8.87
CA LYS A 63 -2.16 2.44 -9.33
C LYS A 63 -1.53 1.59 -8.23
N THR A 64 -1.42 2.11 -7.01
CA THR A 64 -0.82 1.39 -5.87
C THR A 64 -1.72 1.30 -4.65
N ALA A 65 -2.81 2.08 -4.60
CA ALA A 65 -3.72 2.19 -3.47
C ALA A 65 -4.27 0.84 -3.00
N LEU A 66 -4.68 -0.04 -3.93
CA LEU A 66 -5.18 -1.38 -3.57
C LEU A 66 -4.10 -2.25 -2.89
N LEU A 67 -2.85 -2.17 -3.35
CA LEU A 67 -1.74 -2.93 -2.77
C LEU A 67 -1.40 -2.39 -1.37
N ALA A 68 -1.38 -1.07 -1.22
CA ALA A 68 -1.18 -0.42 0.07
C ALA A 68 -2.30 -0.80 1.06
N ALA A 69 -3.56 -0.80 0.63
CA ALA A 69 -4.70 -1.21 1.46
C ALA A 69 -4.56 -2.66 1.94
N VAL A 70 -4.22 -3.59 1.03
CA VAL A 70 -3.96 -4.99 1.39
C VAL A 70 -2.76 -5.13 2.32
N THR A 71 -1.71 -4.33 2.12
CA THR A 71 -0.53 -4.31 2.99
C THR A 71 -0.90 -3.87 4.41
N ILE A 72 -1.66 -2.78 4.56
CA ILE A 72 -2.13 -2.31 5.87
C ILE A 72 -3.04 -3.35 6.53
N LEU A 73 -3.93 -3.98 5.78
CA LEU A 73 -4.76 -5.07 6.30
C LEU A 73 -3.90 -6.24 6.83
N GLY A 74 -2.84 -6.59 6.11
CA GLY A 74 -1.88 -7.60 6.54
C GLY A 74 -1.11 -7.20 7.80
N VAL A 75 -0.71 -5.93 7.93
CA VAL A 75 -0.09 -5.42 9.17
C VAL A 75 -1.05 -5.52 10.35
N LEU A 76 -2.32 -5.16 10.15
CA LEU A 76 -3.35 -5.27 11.20
C LEU A 76 -3.58 -6.73 11.59
N GLU A 77 -3.57 -7.66 10.64
CA GLU A 77 -3.65 -9.10 10.91
C GLU A 77 -2.47 -9.59 11.75
N GLN A 78 -1.24 -9.18 11.41
CA GLN A 78 -0.05 -9.54 12.18
C GLN A 78 -0.07 -8.95 13.59
N ALA A 79 -0.54 -7.72 13.75
CA ALA A 79 -0.76 -7.10 15.06
C ALA A 79 -1.81 -7.87 15.88
N TYR A 80 -2.89 -8.30 15.25
CA TYR A 80 -3.90 -9.16 15.88
C TYR A 80 -3.28 -10.47 16.38
N PHE A 81 -2.49 -11.18 15.56
CA PHE A 81 -1.83 -12.42 16.00
C PHE A 81 -0.87 -12.18 17.19
N ALA A 82 -0.12 -11.08 17.18
CA ALA A 82 0.75 -10.71 18.30
C ALA A 82 -0.06 -10.46 19.58
N LEU A 83 -1.20 -9.76 19.51
CA LEU A 83 -2.10 -9.55 20.64
C LEU A 83 -2.67 -10.86 21.17
N GLN A 84 -2.99 -11.81 20.28
CA GLN A 84 -3.47 -13.14 20.67
C GLN A 84 -2.39 -13.94 21.42
N VAL A 85 -1.12 -13.83 21.03
CA VAL A 85 0.01 -14.42 21.78
C VAL A 85 0.16 -13.77 23.15
N ILE A 86 0.06 -12.44 23.25
CA ILE A 86 0.12 -11.73 24.54
C ILE A 86 -1.03 -12.18 25.45
N SER A 87 -2.23 -12.32 24.90
CA SER A 87 -3.40 -12.85 25.62
C SER A 87 -3.16 -14.29 26.10
N ALA A 88 -2.60 -15.15 25.24
CA ALA A 88 -2.25 -16.52 25.59
C ALA A 88 -1.18 -16.58 26.70
N ARG A 89 -0.16 -15.71 26.65
CA ARG A 89 0.85 -15.61 27.73
C ARG A 89 0.22 -15.31 29.07
N ARG A 90 -0.75 -14.39 29.11
CA ARG A 90 -1.50 -14.07 30.34
C ARG A 90 -2.36 -15.24 30.81
N LYS A 91 -3.08 -15.89 29.88
CA LYS A 91 -3.98 -17.02 30.17
C LYS A 91 -3.22 -18.23 30.73
N TYR A 92 -2.10 -18.59 30.11
CA TYR A 92 -1.29 -19.76 30.47
C TYR A 92 -0.12 -19.43 31.41
N LYS A 93 -0.03 -18.18 31.89
CA LYS A 93 1.02 -17.68 32.80
C LYS A 93 2.45 -17.94 32.31
N VAL A 94 2.69 -17.81 31.00
CA VAL A 94 4.00 -18.00 30.38
C VAL A 94 4.71 -16.65 30.24
N SER A 95 5.54 -16.32 31.24
CA SER A 95 6.34 -15.09 31.27
C SER A 95 7.48 -15.13 30.26
N PRO A 96 7.80 -14.00 29.59
CA PRO A 96 9.05 -13.86 28.85
C PRO A 96 10.27 -14.13 29.76
N PRO A 97 11.38 -14.70 29.25
CA PRO A 97 11.68 -15.06 27.85
C PRO A 97 11.14 -16.44 27.42
N CYS A 98 10.37 -17.12 28.28
CA CYS A 98 9.93 -18.48 28.01
C CYS A 98 9.02 -18.54 26.77
N VAL A 99 9.28 -19.53 25.91
CA VAL A 99 8.53 -19.80 24.66
C VAL A 99 7.89 -21.20 24.67
N THR A 100 8.12 -21.98 25.73
CA THR A 100 7.53 -23.29 25.95
C THR A 100 6.47 -23.21 27.05
N GLY A 101 5.50 -24.12 27.01
CA GLY A 101 4.39 -24.11 27.96
C GLY A 101 3.34 -25.17 27.63
N PRO A 102 2.09 -24.97 28.05
CA PRO A 102 1.00 -25.85 27.66
C PRO A 102 0.87 -25.93 26.13
N PRO A 103 0.50 -27.08 25.56
CA PRO A 103 0.48 -27.28 24.12
C PRO A 103 -0.47 -26.29 23.41
N GLU A 104 -1.50 -25.77 24.08
CA GLU A 104 -2.37 -24.69 23.58
C GLU A 104 -1.61 -23.39 23.35
N PHE A 105 -0.76 -23.00 24.30
CA PHE A 105 0.07 -21.80 24.19
C PHE A 105 1.08 -21.96 23.05
N GLU A 106 1.77 -23.10 23.00
CA GLU A 106 2.79 -23.36 21.98
C GLU A 106 2.18 -23.34 20.57
N ARG A 107 0.96 -23.86 20.38
CA ARG A 107 0.25 -23.78 19.09
C ARG A 107 0.01 -22.34 18.66
N VAL A 108 -0.50 -21.49 19.54
CA VAL A 108 -0.76 -20.07 19.24
C VAL A 108 0.55 -19.32 18.95
N PHE A 109 1.57 -19.55 19.76
CA PHE A 109 2.90 -18.95 19.58
C PHE A 109 3.53 -19.36 18.24
N ARG A 110 3.54 -20.66 17.92
CA ARG A 110 4.06 -21.17 16.64
C ARG A 110 3.25 -20.69 15.43
N ALA A 111 1.93 -20.55 15.58
CA ALA A 111 1.09 -20.02 14.51
C ALA A 111 1.47 -18.58 14.17
N GLN A 112 1.67 -17.73 15.19
CA GLN A 112 2.10 -16.34 14.99
C GLN A 112 3.48 -16.25 14.35
N ILE A 113 4.47 -17.01 14.85
CA ILE A 113 5.83 -17.02 14.29
C ILE A 113 5.81 -17.42 12.82
N ASN A 114 5.08 -18.48 12.46
CA ASN A 114 4.97 -18.89 11.05
C ASN A 114 4.35 -17.81 10.17
N CYS A 115 3.29 -17.13 10.63
CA CYS A 115 2.73 -16.01 9.87
C CYS A 115 3.75 -14.87 9.72
N SER A 116 4.52 -14.56 10.76
CA SER A 116 5.59 -13.54 10.73
C SER A 116 6.74 -13.88 9.79
N GLU A 117 7.15 -15.14 9.69
CA GLU A 117 8.22 -15.57 8.76
C GLU A 117 7.81 -15.40 7.29
N TYR A 118 6.54 -15.68 6.96
CA TYR A 118 6.05 -15.57 5.58
C TYR A 118 5.59 -14.17 5.20
N PHE A 119 5.33 -13.29 6.17
CA PHE A 119 4.79 -11.96 5.91
C PHE A 119 5.72 -11.10 5.01
N PRO A 120 7.04 -11.03 5.23
CA PRO A 120 7.94 -10.31 4.32
C PRO A 120 7.92 -10.87 2.90
N ILE A 121 7.91 -12.21 2.76
CA ILE A 121 7.84 -12.88 1.45
C ILE A 121 6.57 -12.47 0.73
N PHE A 122 5.42 -12.53 1.43
CA PHE A 122 4.13 -12.11 0.90
C PHE A 122 4.12 -10.65 0.44
N VAL A 123 4.59 -9.71 1.27
CA VAL A 123 4.62 -8.29 0.93
C VAL A 123 5.50 -8.06 -0.30
N SER A 124 6.69 -8.65 -0.35
CA SER A 124 7.58 -8.53 -1.51
C SER A 124 6.91 -8.98 -2.80
N VAL A 125 6.30 -10.18 -2.81
CA VAL A 125 5.69 -10.71 -4.05
C VAL A 125 4.39 -10.00 -4.41
N LEU A 126 3.61 -9.53 -3.43
CA LEU A 126 2.40 -8.72 -3.65
C LEU A 126 2.73 -7.45 -4.42
N TRP A 127 3.77 -6.73 -3.98
CA TRP A 127 4.18 -5.48 -4.60
C TRP A 127 4.76 -5.70 -6.00
N VAL A 128 5.64 -6.70 -6.17
CA VAL A 128 6.20 -7.01 -7.50
C VAL A 128 5.09 -7.43 -8.47
N ALA A 129 4.19 -8.34 -8.07
CA ALA A 129 3.08 -8.75 -8.91
C ALA A 129 2.11 -7.59 -9.22
N GLY A 130 1.83 -6.73 -8.25
CA GLY A 130 0.91 -5.61 -8.43
C GLY A 130 1.45 -4.51 -9.34
N VAL A 131 2.76 -4.22 -9.26
CA VAL A 131 3.42 -3.19 -10.08
C VAL A 131 3.74 -3.69 -11.49
N PHE A 132 4.25 -4.91 -11.62
CA PHE A 132 4.75 -5.42 -12.92
C PHE A 132 3.73 -6.24 -13.71
N PHE A 133 2.68 -6.78 -13.07
CA PHE A 133 1.69 -7.61 -13.75
C PHE A 133 0.31 -6.97 -13.76
N HIS A 134 -0.40 -6.94 -12.63
CA HIS A 134 -1.74 -6.36 -12.55
C HIS A 134 -2.15 -6.05 -11.11
N GLN A 135 -2.40 -4.78 -10.80
CA GLN A 135 -2.74 -4.31 -9.45
C GLN A 135 -3.98 -5.01 -8.86
N GLY A 136 -5.10 -5.04 -9.58
CA GLY A 136 -6.36 -5.65 -9.10
C GLY A 136 -6.25 -7.16 -8.80
N ALA A 137 -5.68 -7.94 -9.73
CA ALA A 137 -5.45 -9.37 -9.53
C ALA A 137 -4.50 -9.67 -8.36
N ALA A 138 -3.41 -8.91 -8.23
CA ALA A 138 -2.50 -9.04 -7.09
C ALA A 138 -3.19 -8.70 -5.76
N ALA A 139 -3.99 -7.64 -5.72
CA ALA A 139 -4.76 -7.27 -4.53
C ALA A 139 -5.79 -8.33 -4.14
N ALA A 140 -6.53 -8.88 -5.11
CA ALA A 140 -7.49 -9.97 -4.87
C ALA A 140 -6.80 -11.22 -4.33
N CYS A 141 -5.67 -11.63 -4.92
CA CYS A 141 -4.85 -12.72 -4.40
C CYS A 141 -4.32 -12.40 -2.99
N GLY A 142 -3.93 -11.16 -2.73
CA GLY A 142 -3.49 -10.73 -1.41
C GLY A 142 -4.58 -10.85 -0.35
N LEU A 143 -5.83 -10.47 -0.66
CA LEU A 143 -6.97 -10.67 0.25
C LEU A 143 -7.22 -12.16 0.53
N LEU A 144 -7.16 -13.01 -0.50
CA LEU A 144 -7.30 -14.46 -0.33
C LEU A 144 -6.18 -15.05 0.53
N TYR A 145 -4.95 -14.55 0.37
CA TYR A 145 -3.81 -14.93 1.19
C TYR A 145 -4.03 -14.56 2.67
N LEU A 146 -4.41 -13.32 2.95
CA LEU A 146 -4.69 -12.88 4.33
C LEU A 146 -5.84 -13.69 4.95
N TYR A 147 -6.95 -13.86 4.23
CA TYR A 147 -8.05 -14.70 4.70
C TYR A 147 -7.60 -16.13 5.05
N SER A 148 -6.77 -16.74 4.21
CA SER A 148 -6.22 -18.06 4.47
C SER A 148 -5.30 -18.10 5.69
N ARG A 149 -4.53 -17.03 5.95
CA ARG A 149 -3.65 -16.91 7.12
C ARG A 149 -4.43 -16.72 8.40
N TYR A 150 -5.50 -15.94 8.38
CA TYR A 150 -6.46 -15.85 9.47
C TYR A 150 -7.03 -17.24 9.84
N GLN A 151 -7.49 -17.99 8.85
CA GLN A 151 -8.04 -19.33 9.05
C GLN A 151 -6.97 -20.33 9.52
N TYR A 152 -5.74 -20.22 9.00
CA TYR A 152 -4.58 -21.00 9.48
C TYR A 152 -4.32 -20.75 10.96
N PHE A 153 -4.27 -19.48 11.38
CA PHE A 153 -3.99 -19.12 12.76
C PHE A 153 -5.08 -19.64 13.71
N ARG A 154 -6.36 -19.41 13.36
CA ARG A 154 -7.49 -19.90 14.16
C ARG A 154 -7.55 -21.42 14.22
N GLY A 155 -7.38 -22.08 13.09
CA GLY A 155 -7.36 -23.55 13.01
C GLY A 155 -6.23 -24.11 13.86
N TYR A 156 -5.04 -23.52 13.77
CA TYR A 156 -3.89 -24.01 14.50
C TYR A 156 -4.00 -23.78 16.02
N ALA A 157 -4.57 -22.65 16.45
CA ALA A 157 -4.86 -22.39 17.86
C ALA A 157 -5.77 -23.47 18.48
N LEU A 158 -6.76 -23.95 17.70
CA LEU A 158 -7.69 -25.00 18.14
C LEU A 158 -7.03 -26.39 18.13
N ALA A 159 -6.47 -26.80 16.99
CA ALA A 159 -5.89 -28.12 16.83
C ALA A 159 -4.73 -28.12 15.82
N ALA A 160 -3.71 -28.94 16.07
CA ALA A 160 -2.54 -29.00 15.19
C ALA A 160 -2.85 -29.43 13.75
N HIS A 161 -3.83 -30.33 13.55
CA HIS A 161 -4.20 -30.84 12.22
C HIS A 161 -5.07 -29.84 11.43
N ALA A 162 -5.88 -29.02 12.11
CA ALA A 162 -6.78 -28.05 11.47
C ALA A 162 -6.04 -26.91 10.75
N ARG A 163 -4.72 -26.82 10.93
CA ARG A 163 -3.86 -25.86 10.20
C ARG A 163 -3.61 -26.26 8.74
N LEU A 164 -3.69 -27.55 8.39
CA LEU A 164 -3.16 -28.06 7.11
C LEU A 164 -3.93 -27.53 5.89
N GLY A 165 -5.27 -27.57 5.93
CA GLY A 165 -6.10 -27.08 4.83
C GLY A 165 -5.84 -25.60 4.50
N PRO A 166 -5.98 -24.68 5.48
CA PRO A 166 -5.66 -23.27 5.29
C PRO A 166 -4.19 -23.03 4.89
N MET A 167 -3.24 -23.80 5.43
CA MET A 167 -1.82 -23.70 5.05
C MET A 167 -1.62 -23.99 3.56
N HIS A 168 -2.18 -25.10 3.04
CA HIS A 168 -2.06 -25.44 1.62
C HIS A 168 -2.73 -24.41 0.73
N PHE A 169 -3.89 -23.89 1.13
CA PHE A 169 -4.56 -22.84 0.38
C PHE A 169 -3.71 -21.55 0.33
N SER A 170 -3.18 -21.12 1.48
CA SER A 170 -2.29 -19.95 1.57
C SER A 170 -1.05 -20.09 0.70
N ALA A 171 -0.44 -21.29 0.68
CA ALA A 171 0.73 -21.60 -0.14
C ALA A 171 0.41 -21.54 -1.64
N ARG A 172 -0.73 -22.08 -2.09
CA ARG A 172 -1.15 -22.00 -3.51
C ARG A 172 -1.32 -20.55 -3.95
N VAL A 173 -1.99 -19.73 -3.15
CA VAL A 173 -2.18 -18.30 -3.45
C VAL A 173 -0.85 -17.56 -3.50
N LEU A 174 0.08 -17.87 -2.59
CA LEU A 174 1.42 -17.29 -2.60
C LEU A 174 2.22 -17.68 -3.86
N TRP A 175 2.15 -18.94 -4.29
CA TRP A 175 2.77 -19.40 -5.53
C TRP A 175 2.16 -18.75 -6.77
N ILE A 176 0.86 -18.47 -6.78
CA ILE A 176 0.21 -17.71 -7.85
C ILE A 176 0.76 -16.27 -7.90
N LEU A 177 0.90 -15.60 -6.75
CA LEU A 177 1.54 -14.27 -6.67
C LEU A 177 2.98 -14.29 -7.19
N ILE A 178 3.77 -15.30 -6.82
CA ILE A 178 5.13 -15.49 -7.34
C ILE A 178 5.12 -15.65 -8.86
N GLY A 179 4.21 -16.48 -9.40
CA GLY A 179 4.05 -16.66 -10.84
C GLY A 179 3.71 -15.35 -11.56
N MET A 180 2.76 -14.57 -11.04
CA MET A 180 2.43 -13.24 -11.59
C MET A 180 3.63 -12.29 -11.56
N ALA A 181 4.38 -12.25 -10.46
CA ALA A 181 5.59 -11.43 -10.33
C ALA A 181 6.65 -11.80 -11.38
N ILE A 182 6.94 -13.10 -11.55
CA ILE A 182 7.91 -13.59 -12.54
C ILE A 182 7.45 -13.23 -13.95
N VAL A 183 6.20 -13.53 -14.31
CA VAL A 183 5.65 -13.23 -15.64
C VAL A 183 5.70 -11.73 -15.93
N GLY A 184 5.30 -10.87 -14.97
CA GLY A 184 5.36 -9.42 -15.12
C GLY A 184 6.80 -8.91 -15.37
N LEU A 185 7.76 -9.41 -14.61
CA LEU A 185 9.17 -9.06 -14.80
C LEU A 185 9.72 -9.56 -16.14
N LEU A 186 9.39 -10.78 -16.54
CA LEU A 186 9.80 -11.33 -17.84
C LEU A 186 9.25 -10.49 -18.99
N ILE A 187 7.97 -10.12 -18.96
CA ILE A 187 7.36 -9.25 -19.97
C ILE A 187 8.09 -7.91 -20.02
N HIS A 188 8.40 -7.31 -18.86
CA HIS A 188 9.12 -6.04 -18.78
C HIS A 188 10.51 -6.12 -19.43
N PHE A 189 11.36 -7.09 -19.05
CA PHE A 189 12.71 -7.21 -19.60
C PHE A 189 12.72 -7.65 -21.07
N LEU A 190 11.78 -8.51 -21.50
CA LEU A 190 11.67 -8.92 -22.90
C LEU A 190 11.21 -7.76 -23.80
N SER A 191 10.34 -6.88 -23.29
CA SER A 191 9.89 -5.68 -24.02
C SER A 191 11.00 -4.63 -24.16
N LEU A 192 11.96 -4.60 -23.22
CA LEU A 192 13.09 -3.66 -23.25
C LEU A 192 14.22 -4.08 -24.22
N ARG A 193 14.42 -5.38 -24.47
CA ARG A 193 15.47 -5.88 -25.38
C ARG A 193 15.47 -5.22 -26.78
N PRO A 194 14.34 -5.15 -27.52
CA PRO A 194 14.34 -4.57 -28.86
C PRO A 194 14.64 -3.06 -28.85
N LEU A 195 14.30 -2.34 -27.78
CA LEU A 195 14.61 -0.91 -27.65
C LEU A 195 16.11 -0.67 -27.44
N ILE A 196 16.74 -1.44 -26.55
CA ILE A 196 18.19 -1.34 -26.31
C ILE A 196 18.97 -1.68 -27.58
N LEU A 197 18.60 -2.77 -28.26
CA LEU A 197 19.27 -3.19 -29.49
C LEU A 197 19.13 -2.15 -30.61
N ARG A 198 17.99 -1.43 -30.67
CA ARG A 198 17.75 -0.35 -31.64
C ARG A 198 18.64 0.87 -31.39
N GLU A 199 18.74 1.33 -30.14
CA GLU A 199 19.63 2.46 -29.78
C GLU A 199 21.11 2.12 -30.01
N ASP A 200 21.52 0.89 -29.69
CA ASP A 200 22.88 0.40 -29.96
C ASP A 200 23.19 0.35 -31.47
N LEU A 201 22.21 0.02 -32.31
CA LEU A 201 22.38 0.03 -33.77
C LEU A 201 22.48 1.46 -34.32
N LEU A 202 21.61 2.36 -33.85
CA LEU A 202 21.61 3.77 -34.26
C LEU A 202 22.90 4.49 -33.86
N SER A 203 23.40 4.25 -32.65
CA SER A 203 24.67 4.82 -32.20
C SER A 203 25.87 4.32 -33.02
N LYS A 204 25.86 3.04 -33.44
CA LYS A 204 26.87 2.51 -34.36
C LYS A 204 26.78 3.15 -35.73
N LEU A 205 25.59 3.31 -36.31
CA LEU A 205 25.40 3.96 -37.61
C LEU A 205 25.89 5.42 -37.62
N HIS A 206 25.59 6.18 -36.56
CA HIS A 206 26.03 7.57 -36.44
C HIS A 206 27.57 7.70 -36.35
N ARG A 207 28.26 6.70 -35.77
CA ARG A 207 29.73 6.65 -35.76
C ARG A 207 30.37 6.32 -37.11
N PHE A 208 29.63 5.75 -38.06
CA PHE A 208 30.16 5.48 -39.40
C PHE A 208 29.99 6.66 -40.37
N GLN A 209 29.20 7.68 -40.00
CA GLN A 209 28.91 8.83 -40.86
C GLN A 209 29.72 10.12 -40.52
N GLY A 210 30.61 10.09 -39.53
CA GLY A 210 31.50 11.19 -39.17
C GLY A 210 32.96 10.75 -39.16
#